data_AF-A0A8J3HG12-F1
#
_entry.id   AF-A0A8J3HG12-F1
#
_cell.length_a   1.000
_cell.length_b   1.000
_cell.length_c   1.000
_cell.angle_alpha   90.00
_cell.angle_beta   90.00
_cell.angle_gamma   90.00
#
_symmetry.space_group_name_H-M   'P 1'
#
loop_
_entity.id
_entity.type
_entity.pdbx_description
1 polymer ?
#
loop_
_entity_poly.entity_id
_entity_poly.type
_entity_poly.pdbx_seq_one_letter_code
_entity_poly.pdbx_strand_id
1 'polypeptide(L)'
;MTIEHPTATLVAGLREFASAHGGAKGVIEYVGRRGARIVLVGGDGAWGDQFASSTDVARAACERAGITVENEWERELIELMRPTNDLWRSMSKRTLTR
;
A
#
# COMPACT_ATOMS: atom_id res chain seq x y z
N MET A 1 -9.70 -2.47 -26.40
CA MET A 1 -9.51 -2.13 -24.99
C MET A 1 -8.31 -2.93 -24.51
N THR A 2 -7.15 -2.30 -24.35
CA THR A 2 -5.93 -3.00 -23.92
C THR A 2 -6.10 -3.37 -22.46
N ILE A 3 -6.06 -4.67 -22.14
CA ILE A 3 -6.05 -5.13 -20.75
C ILE A 3 -4.66 -4.84 -20.22
N GLU A 4 -4.55 -3.85 -19.34
CA GLU A 4 -3.29 -3.54 -18.68
C GLU A 4 -3.04 -4.56 -17.57
N HIS A 5 -1.84 -5.14 -17.56
CA HIS A 5 -1.48 -6.17 -16.59
C HIS A 5 -0.48 -5.63 -15.58
N PRO A 6 -0.55 -6.06 -14.31
CA PRO A 6 0.43 -5.67 -13.31
C PRO A 6 1.81 -6.21 -13.68
N THR A 7 2.83 -5.38 -13.47
CA THR A 7 4.22 -5.77 -13.68
C THR A 7 4.62 -6.86 -12.70
N ALA A 8 5.55 -7.72 -13.10
CA ALA A 8 6.08 -8.76 -12.22
C ALA A 8 6.73 -8.15 -10.96
N THR A 9 7.41 -7.01 -11.10
CA THR A 9 8.04 -6.28 -9.99
C THR A 9 7.02 -5.79 -8.97
N LEU A 10 5.88 -5.26 -9.41
CA LEU A 10 4.83 -4.82 -8.48
C LEU A 10 4.31 -6.00 -7.67
N VAL A 11 3.93 -7.10 -8.33
CA VAL A 11 3.44 -8.31 -7.64
C VAL A 11 4.50 -8.88 -6.69
N ALA A 12 5.77 -8.88 -7.09
CA ALA A 12 6.88 -9.34 -6.25
C ALA A 12 7.03 -8.48 -4.99
N GLY A 13 6.99 -7.14 -5.12
CA GLY A 13 7.09 -6.23 -3.97
C GLY A 13 5.94 -6.37 -2.98
N LEU A 14 4.71 -6.60 -3.47
CA LEU A 14 3.55 -6.88 -2.61
C LEU A 14 3.75 -8.19 -1.80
N ARG A 15 4.24 -9.25 -2.46
CA ARG A 15 4.53 -10.54 -1.81
C ARG A 15 5.68 -10.44 -0.81
N GLU A 16 6.73 -9.69 -1.15
CA GLU A 16 7.88 -9.46 -0.28
C GLU A 16 7.44 -8.76 1.00
N PHE A 17 6.66 -7.68 0.88
CA PHE A 17 6.09 -6.99 2.04
C PHE A 17 5.25 -7.93 2.91
N ALA A 18 4.29 -8.64 2.31
CA ALA A 18 3.44 -9.56 3.07
C ALA A 18 4.25 -10.66 3.77
N SER A 19 5.26 -11.22 3.10
CA SER A 19 6.14 -12.25 3.68
C SER A 19 6.96 -11.70 4.85
N ALA A 20 7.43 -10.46 4.78
CA ALA A 20 8.23 -9.83 5.82
C ALA A 20 7.42 -9.50 7.08
N HIS A 21 6.11 -9.28 6.94
CA HIS A 21 5.26 -8.69 7.98
C HIS A 21 4.13 -9.61 8.48
N GLY A 22 4.23 -10.92 8.25
CA GLY A 22 3.26 -11.90 8.75
C GLY A 22 1.91 -11.87 8.01
N GLY A 23 1.92 -11.53 6.73
CA GLY A 23 0.75 -11.22 5.91
C GLY A 23 0.54 -9.72 5.77
N ALA A 24 -0.37 -9.32 4.88
CA ALA A 24 -0.74 -7.93 4.71
C ALA A 24 -2.17 -7.77 4.17
N LYS A 25 -2.82 -6.68 4.58
CA LYS A 25 -4.03 -6.13 3.96
C LYS A 25 -3.66 -4.88 3.16
N GLY A 26 -4.47 -4.52 2.17
CA GLY A 26 -4.23 -3.36 1.30
C GLY A 26 -5.44 -2.44 1.15
N VAL A 27 -5.20 -1.14 1.01
CA VAL A 27 -6.21 -0.15 0.57
C VAL A 27 -5.74 0.47 -0.75
N ILE A 28 -6.63 0.57 -1.73
CA ILE A 28 -6.31 1.16 -3.05
C ILE A 28 -6.91 2.57 -3.13
N GLU A 29 -6.03 3.56 -3.25
CA GLU A 29 -6.40 4.97 -3.38
C GLU A 29 -6.15 5.45 -4.81
N TYR A 30 -7.17 6.01 -5.47
CA TYR A 30 -6.98 6.68 -6.75
C TYR A 30 -6.25 8.01 -6.57
N VAL A 31 -5.15 8.21 -7.29
CA VAL A 31 -4.26 9.38 -7.17
C VAL A 31 -4.20 10.19 -8.47
N GLY A 32 -5.33 10.31 -9.15
CA GLY A 32 -5.44 11.11 -10.38
C GLY A 32 -4.56 10.55 -11.50
N ARG A 33 -3.87 11.45 -12.22
CA ARG A 33 -2.97 11.09 -13.34
C ARG A 33 -1.80 10.18 -12.93
N ARG A 34 -1.51 10.07 -11.63
CA ARG A 34 -0.44 9.20 -11.11
C ARG A 34 -0.86 7.73 -11.05
N GLY A 35 -2.14 7.42 -11.25
CA GLY A 35 -2.69 6.07 -11.21
C GLY A 35 -3.33 5.75 -9.86
N ALA A 36 -2.87 4.68 -9.22
CA ALA A 36 -3.37 4.22 -7.93
C ALA A 36 -2.22 3.95 -6.95
N ARG A 37 -2.44 4.31 -5.68
CA ARG A 37 -1.58 3.98 -4.55
C ARG A 37 -2.17 2.77 -3.84
N ILE A 38 -1.33 1.80 -3.52
CA ILE A 38 -1.67 0.61 -2.73
C ILE A 38 -1.00 0.81 -1.38
N VAL A 39 -1.78 1.07 -0.35
CA VAL A 39 -1.27 1.18 1.02
C VAL A 39 -1.39 -0.18 1.67
N LEU A 40 -0.25 -0.78 2.04
CA LEU A 40 -0.16 -2.08 2.68
C LEU A 40 -0.02 -1.92 4.18
N VAL A 41 -0.74 -2.74 4.94
CA VAL A 41 -0.60 -2.86 6.40
C VAL A 41 -0.34 -4.32 6.74
N GLY A 42 0.82 -4.57 7.33
CA GLY A 42 1.27 -5.88 7.76
C GLY A 42 0.60 -6.34 9.05
N GLY A 43 0.59 -7.66 9.29
CA GLY A 43 0.05 -8.23 10.52
C GLY A 43 0.82 -7.81 11.79
N ASP A 44 2.07 -7.38 11.63
CA ASP A 44 2.91 -6.81 12.68
C ASP A 44 2.71 -5.29 12.90
N GLY A 45 1.84 -4.67 12.10
CA GLY A 45 1.55 -3.24 12.12
C GLY A 45 2.52 -2.37 11.33
N ALA A 46 3.51 -2.95 10.63
CA ALA A 46 4.29 -2.20 9.65
C ALA A 46 3.38 -1.78 8.49
N TRP A 47 3.72 -0.68 7.82
CA TRP A 47 2.96 -0.24 6.66
C TRP A 47 3.87 0.42 5.63
N GLY A 48 3.42 0.42 4.38
CA GLY A 48 4.16 0.99 3.26
C GLY A 48 3.32 1.12 2.01
N ASP A 49 3.88 1.78 1.00
CA ASP A 49 3.16 2.11 -0.23
C ASP A 49 3.78 1.45 -1.46
N GLN A 50 2.91 1.04 -2.37
CA GLN A 50 3.27 0.71 -3.75
C GLN A 50 2.39 1.51 -4.72
N PHE A 51 2.84 1.67 -5.96
CA PHE A 51 2.09 2.42 -6.98
C PHE A 51 1.83 1.57 -8.21
N ALA A 52 0.64 1.74 -8.77
CA ALA A 52 0.21 1.16 -10.04
C ALA A 52 -0.27 2.27 -10.99
N SER A 53 -0.25 2.01 -12.29
CA SER A 53 -0.70 2.93 -13.33
C SER A 53 -2.20 3.20 -13.31
N SER A 54 -3.00 2.29 -12.76
CA SER A 54 -4.45 2.43 -12.60
C SER A 54 -4.96 1.61 -11.42
N THR A 55 -6.21 1.88 -10.99
CA THR A 55 -6.86 1.10 -9.92
C THR A 55 -7.12 -0.34 -10.33
N ASP A 56 -7.36 -0.61 -11.62
CA ASP A 56 -7.54 -1.97 -12.14
C ASP A 56 -6.23 -2.76 -12.10
N VAL A 57 -5.10 -2.14 -12.48
CA VAL A 57 -3.78 -2.75 -12.34
C VAL A 57 -3.44 -3.00 -10.87
N ALA A 58 -3.78 -2.07 -9.97
CA ALA A 58 -3.60 -2.26 -8.53
C ALA A 58 -4.40 -3.47 -7.99
N ARG A 59 -5.68 -3.58 -8.34
CA ARG A 59 -6.53 -4.71 -7.93
C ARG A 59 -5.97 -6.04 -8.43
N ALA A 60 -5.61 -6.10 -9.72
CA ALA A 60 -5.01 -7.28 -10.32
C ALA A 60 -3.66 -7.65 -9.69
N ALA A 61 -2.85 -6.66 -9.28
CA ALA A 61 -1.61 -6.90 -8.57
C ALA A 61 -1.85 -7.52 -7.19
N CYS A 62 -2.77 -6.94 -6.41
CA CYS A 62 -3.16 -7.45 -5.09
C CYS A 62 -3.71 -8.87 -5.17
N GLU A 63 -4.60 -9.15 -6.12
CA GLU A 63 -5.14 -10.49 -6.36
C GLU A 63 -4.02 -11.50 -6.65
N ARG A 64 -3.12 -11.19 -7.57
CA ARG A 64 -1.98 -12.06 -7.90
C ARG A 64 -1.01 -12.25 -6.72
N ALA A 65 -0.88 -11.23 -5.88
CA ALA A 65 -0.01 -11.27 -4.71
C ALA A 65 -0.66 -11.95 -3.49
N GLY A 66 -1.97 -12.22 -3.51
CA GLY A 66 -2.70 -12.75 -2.36
C GLY A 66 -2.97 -11.71 -1.27
N ILE A 67 -3.01 -10.42 -1.64
CA ILE A 67 -3.32 -9.32 -0.72
C ILE A 67 -4.83 -9.10 -0.70
N THR A 68 -5.43 -9.19 0.48
CA THR A 68 -6.83 -8.78 0.69
C THR A 68 -6.93 -7.27 0.59
N VAL A 69 -7.78 -6.79 -0.31
CA VAL A 69 -8.05 -5.36 -0.49
C VAL A 69 -9.29 -4.99 0.31
N GLU A 70 -9.15 -4.02 1.22
CA GLU A 70 -10.25 -3.40 1.94
C GLU A 70 -10.85 -2.26 1.10
N ASN A 71 -12.17 -2.09 1.17
CA ASN A 71 -12.88 -1.08 0.37
C ASN A 71 -12.59 0.35 0.84
N GLU A 72 -12.32 0.51 2.13
CA GLU A 72 -12.02 1.78 2.77
C GLU A 72 -11.09 1.57 3.98
N TRP A 73 -10.71 2.69 4.59
CA TRP A 73 -9.92 2.69 5.81
C TRP A 73 -10.77 2.28 7.01
N GLU A 74 -10.88 0.97 7.20
CA GLU A 74 -11.54 0.39 8.38
C GLU A 74 -10.78 0.72 9.66
N ARG A 75 -11.53 0.92 10.76
CA ARG A 75 -10.96 1.26 12.07
C ARG A 75 -9.88 0.27 12.51
N GLU A 76 -10.14 -1.02 12.37
CA GLU A 76 -9.22 -2.10 12.74
C GLU A 76 -7.90 -2.01 11.98
N LEU A 77 -7.95 -1.61 10.70
CA LEU A 77 -6.78 -1.45 9.86
C LEU A 77 -5.95 -0.24 10.31
N ILE A 78 -6.61 0.87 10.66
CA ILE A 78 -5.96 2.07 11.20
C ILE A 78 -5.31 1.76 12.57
N GLU A 79 -6.00 1.02 13.44
CA GLU A 79 -5.51 0.65 14.77
C GLU A 79 -4.31 -0.30 14.72
N LEU A 80 -4.25 -1.16 13.70
CA LEU A 80 -3.12 -2.05 13.48
C LEU A 80 -1.85 -1.30 13.06
N MET A 81 -1.98 -0.18 12.33
CA MET A 81 -0.84 0.59 11.84
C MET A 81 -0.02 1.17 13.00
N ARG A 82 1.21 0.67 13.15
CA ARG A 82 2.18 1.27 14.07
C ARG A 82 2.76 2.53 13.44
N PRO A 83 2.89 3.63 14.19
CA PRO A 83 3.66 4.77 13.72
C PRO A 83 5.11 4.33 13.55
N THR A 84 5.58 4.25 12.30
CA THR A 84 7.01 4.10 12.03
C THR A 84 7.73 5.29 12.66
N ASN A 85 8.82 5.04 13.38
CA ASN A 85 9.62 6.08 14.03
C ASN A 85 10.08 7.18 13.03
N ASP A 86 10.18 6.83 11.74
CA ASP A 86 10.48 7.74 10.64
C ASP A 86 9.32 8.66 10.22
N LEU A 87 8.06 8.28 10.42
CA LEU A 87 6.93 9.16 10.07
C LEU A 87 6.88 10.36 11.00
N TRP A 88 7.05 10.13 12.31
CA TRP A 88 7.15 11.20 13.31
C TRP A 88 8.37 12.10 13.05
N ARG A 89 9.53 11.51 12.73
CA ARG A 89 10.73 12.28 12.35
C ARG A 89 10.55 13.07 11.05
N SER A 90 9.85 12.55 10.05
CA SER A 90 9.60 13.25 8.78
C SER A 90 8.54 14.34 8.89
N MET A 91 7.55 14.18 9.78
CA MET A 91 6.57 15.22 10.09
C MET A 91 7.17 16.32 10.97
N SER A 92 7.98 15.98 11.97
CA SER A 92 8.71 16.96 12.79
C SER A 92 9.68 17.81 11.96
N LYS A 93 10.30 17.25 10.90
CA LYS A 93 11.15 18.01 9.96
C LYS A 93 10.38 18.86 8.95
N ARG A 94 9.05 18.71 8.83
CA ARG A 94 8.20 19.51 7.92
C ARG A 94 7.50 20.69 8.60
N THR A 95 7.79 20.94 9.88
CA THR A 95 7.36 22.13 10.60
C THR A 95 8.59 22.87 11.14
N LEU A 96 9.30 23.57 10.25
CA LEU A 96 10.17 24.74 10.50
C LEU A 96 11.00 25.01 9.24
N THR A 97 10.35 25.39 8.16
CA THR A 97 10.99 26.21 7.12
C THR A 97 9.92 27.14 6.58
N ARG A 98 9.74 28.27 7.28
CA ARG A 98 9.30 29.52 6.68
C ARG A 98 10.55 30.29 6.30
#